data_AF-A0A3Q0J098-F1
#
_entry.id   AF-A0A3Q0J098-F1
#
_cell.length_a   1.000
_cell.length_b   1.000
_cell.length_c   1.000
_cell.angle_alpha   90.00
_cell.angle_beta   90.00
_cell.angle_gamma   90.00
#
_symmetry.space_group_name_H-M   'P 1'
#
loop_
_entity.id
_entity.type
_entity.pdbx_description
1 polymer ?
#
loop_
_entity_poly.entity_id
_entity_poly.type
_entity_poly.pdbx_seq_one_letter_code
_entity_poly.pdbx_strand_id
1 'polypeptide(L)'
;MNVILKPLAQYLLKLSGSFQISTETVILLKKIIEDYQWKNAREIIHLISHYGVVLSKQLALESCVTNMVRRILKIIREEYSTCVQKKSQEDDNYQESLHKLVVSSDDEATDFANPTSDTKSQEDDNYQESLHKLVVSSDDEVLIFLLYYDNVSSQACEHIHSNEIILTLGYSKIVELFLKNAAQHRKFQCIVMENSPENKGHELAVSLAKSKIQTVLIPDSAMFGLISRVNKIIIGTHTVMANGGLRSVCGTHAVALAAQHYSIPGDVFVHGRLWLNNIEYASAANVLKLRIQIPK
;
A
#
# COMPACT_ATOMS: atom_id res chain seq x y z
N MET A 1 26.26 -13.53 -1.11
CA MET A 1 24.97 -12.80 -1.28
C MET A 1 23.99 -13.49 -2.23
N ASN A 2 24.35 -13.83 -3.47
CA ASN A 2 23.42 -14.48 -4.43
C ASN A 2 22.86 -15.85 -4.01
N VAL A 3 23.49 -16.54 -3.05
CA VAL A 3 23.07 -17.86 -2.56
C VAL A 3 21.87 -17.78 -1.60
N ILE A 4 21.68 -16.66 -0.90
CA ILE A 4 20.58 -16.47 0.08
C ILE A 4 19.28 -15.99 -0.61
N LEU A 5 19.43 -15.26 -1.71
CA LEU A 5 18.33 -14.64 -2.47
C LEU A 5 17.41 -15.64 -3.18
N LYS A 6 17.98 -16.68 -3.81
CA LYS A 6 17.20 -17.65 -4.60
C LYS A 6 16.21 -18.46 -3.75
N PRO A 7 16.61 -19.03 -2.60
CA PRO A 7 15.67 -19.71 -1.69
C PRO A 7 14.56 -18.79 -1.18
N LEU A 8 14.88 -17.52 -0.96
CA LEU A 8 13.97 -16.53 -0.38
C LEU A 8 12.92 -16.02 -1.36
N ALA A 9 13.28 -15.77 -2.62
CA ALA A 9 12.30 -15.50 -3.65
C ALA A 9 11.36 -16.70 -3.87
N GLN A 10 11.91 -17.92 -3.76
CA GLN A 10 11.14 -19.15 -3.83
C GLN A 10 10.23 -19.33 -2.59
N TYR A 11 10.59 -18.76 -1.44
CA TYR A 11 9.72 -18.67 -0.27
C TYR A 11 8.59 -17.66 -0.48
N LEU A 12 8.88 -16.46 -0.99
CA LEU A 12 7.87 -15.45 -1.30
C LEU A 12 6.86 -15.94 -2.37
N LEU A 13 7.31 -16.77 -3.32
CA LEU A 13 6.44 -17.41 -4.32
C LEU A 13 5.44 -18.43 -3.73
N LYS A 14 5.71 -18.97 -2.53
CA LYS A 14 4.78 -19.90 -1.85
C LYS A 14 3.69 -19.17 -1.07
N LEU A 15 3.87 -17.88 -0.80
CA LEU A 15 2.91 -17.08 -0.06
C LEU A 15 1.78 -16.65 -0.98
N SER A 16 0.56 -16.58 -0.43
CA SER A 16 -0.63 -16.17 -1.17
C SER A 16 -1.19 -14.87 -0.60
N GLY A 17 -1.35 -13.86 -1.45
CA GLY A 17 -2.01 -12.61 -1.11
C GLY A 17 -1.04 -11.45 -0.87
N SER A 18 -1.47 -10.26 -1.30
CA SER A 18 -0.66 -9.03 -1.27
C SER A 18 -0.20 -8.65 0.13
N PHE A 19 -1.01 -8.92 1.15
CA PHE A 19 -0.69 -8.62 2.55
C PHE A 19 0.52 -9.39 3.06
N GLN A 20 0.46 -10.73 3.00
CA GLN A 20 1.53 -11.60 3.49
C GLN A 20 2.83 -11.36 2.73
N ILE A 21 2.75 -11.23 1.41
CA ILE A 21 3.90 -10.94 0.56
C ILE A 21 4.54 -9.61 0.93
N SER A 22 3.74 -8.57 1.21
CA SER A 22 4.27 -7.26 1.61
C SER A 22 4.97 -7.31 2.97
N THR A 23 4.33 -7.93 3.98
CA THR A 23 4.90 -8.07 5.33
C THR A 23 6.22 -8.82 5.29
N GLU A 24 6.26 -9.98 4.61
CA GLU A 24 7.47 -10.80 4.53
C GLU A 24 8.57 -10.10 3.72
N THR A 25 8.21 -9.34 2.67
CA THR A 25 9.18 -8.53 1.91
C THR A 25 9.84 -7.48 2.79
N VAL A 26 9.06 -6.80 3.64
CA VAL A 26 9.59 -5.79 4.57
C VAL A 26 10.51 -6.44 5.59
N ILE A 27 10.05 -7.52 6.26
CA ILE A 27 10.84 -8.23 7.27
C ILE A 27 12.18 -8.68 6.68
N LEU A 28 12.15 -9.18 5.45
CA LEU A 28 13.35 -9.54 4.72
C LEU A 28 14.27 -8.34 4.48
N LEU A 29 13.75 -7.24 3.96
CA LEU A 29 14.55 -6.05 3.68
C LEU A 29 15.15 -5.46 4.95
N LYS A 30 14.39 -5.46 6.06
CA LYS A 30 14.88 -5.06 7.38
C LYS A 30 16.04 -5.94 7.83
N LYS A 31 15.89 -7.26 7.74
CA LYS A 31 16.96 -8.20 8.06
C LYS A 31 18.22 -7.99 7.21
N ILE A 32 18.06 -7.70 5.93
CA ILE A 32 19.20 -7.40 5.04
C ILE A 32 19.91 -6.11 5.48
N ILE A 33 19.16 -5.11 5.95
CA ILE A 33 19.71 -3.86 6.47
C ILE A 33 20.44 -4.10 7.80
N GLU A 34 19.92 -4.97 8.66
CA GLU A 34 20.52 -5.35 9.95
C GLU A 34 21.81 -6.16 9.79
N ASP A 35 21.80 -7.15 8.89
CA ASP A 35 22.93 -8.05 8.66
C ASP A 35 24.08 -7.37 7.91
N TYR A 36 23.81 -6.26 7.19
CA TYR A 36 24.78 -5.59 6.33
C TYR A 36 25.39 -4.34 6.96
N GLN A 37 26.71 -4.34 7.15
CA GLN A 37 27.46 -3.16 7.56
C GLN A 37 27.71 -2.25 6.34
N TRP A 38 27.13 -1.05 6.32
CA TRP A 38 27.26 -0.06 5.24
C TRP A 38 27.98 1.18 5.75
N LYS A 39 28.81 1.82 4.90
CA LYS A 39 29.56 3.03 5.25
C LYS A 39 28.81 4.30 4.86
N ASN A 40 28.19 4.28 3.67
CA ASN A 40 27.51 5.42 3.08
C ASN A 40 26.06 5.07 2.73
N ALA A 41 25.16 6.07 2.76
CA ALA A 41 23.76 5.88 2.36
C ALA A 41 23.61 5.39 0.91
N ARG A 42 24.55 5.76 0.03
CA ARG A 42 24.61 5.24 -1.35
C ARG A 42 24.77 3.72 -1.40
N GLU A 43 25.58 3.13 -0.52
CA GLU A 43 25.80 1.68 -0.50
C GLU A 43 24.51 0.92 -0.17
N ILE A 44 23.78 1.37 0.84
CA ILE A 44 22.53 0.73 1.25
C ILE A 44 21.42 0.94 0.20
N ILE A 45 21.34 2.12 -0.41
CA ILE A 45 20.40 2.41 -1.51
C ILE A 45 20.68 1.49 -2.71
N HIS A 46 21.95 1.33 -3.11
CA HIS A 46 22.33 0.43 -4.19
C HIS A 46 22.03 -1.02 -3.85
N LEU A 47 22.31 -1.44 -2.62
CA LEU A 47 22.03 -2.79 -2.14
C LEU A 47 20.53 -3.11 -2.26
N ILE A 48 19.67 -2.30 -1.63
CA ILE A 48 18.21 -2.50 -1.64
C ILE A 48 17.66 -2.40 -3.06
N SER A 49 18.17 -1.48 -3.88
CA SER A 49 17.77 -1.37 -5.29
C SER A 49 18.12 -2.63 -6.08
N HIS A 50 19.30 -3.22 -5.84
CA HIS A 50 19.71 -4.47 -6.47
C HIS A 50 18.79 -5.64 -6.08
N TYR A 51 18.53 -5.83 -4.78
CA TYR A 51 17.57 -6.83 -4.30
C TYR A 51 16.17 -6.60 -4.88
N GLY A 52 15.73 -5.34 -4.95
CA GLY A 52 14.47 -4.95 -5.56
C GLY A 52 14.33 -5.37 -7.02
N VAL A 53 15.36 -5.14 -7.84
CA VAL A 53 15.37 -5.55 -9.26
C VAL A 53 15.32 -7.07 -9.39
N VAL A 54 16.04 -7.81 -8.54
CA VAL A 54 16.04 -9.27 -8.54
C VAL A 54 14.65 -9.82 -8.18
N LEU A 55 14.06 -9.31 -7.08
CA LEU A 55 12.74 -9.72 -6.62
C LEU A 55 11.63 -9.36 -7.61
N SER A 56 11.69 -8.17 -8.22
CA SER A 56 10.73 -7.72 -9.23
C SER A 56 10.75 -8.62 -10.48
N LYS A 57 11.93 -9.09 -10.90
CA LYS A 57 12.06 -10.04 -12.02
C LYS A 57 11.46 -11.41 -11.68
N GLN A 58 11.61 -11.88 -10.45
CA GLN A 58 11.13 -13.20 -10.02
C GLN A 58 9.63 -13.21 -9.69
N LEU A 59 9.10 -12.08 -9.20
CA LEU A 59 7.67 -11.91 -8.87
C LEU A 59 7.06 -10.78 -9.69
N ALA A 60 7.14 -10.87 -11.02
CA ALA A 60 6.59 -9.84 -11.93
C ALA A 60 5.08 -9.64 -11.78
N LEU A 61 4.36 -10.67 -11.31
CA LEU A 61 2.93 -10.57 -11.01
C LEU A 61 2.67 -9.80 -9.71
N GLU A 62 3.60 -9.72 -8.76
CA GLU A 62 3.36 -9.11 -7.45
C GLU A 62 4.00 -7.74 -7.37
N SER A 63 3.27 -6.72 -7.82
CA SER A 63 3.72 -5.32 -7.72
C SER A 63 3.88 -4.85 -6.26
N CYS A 64 3.28 -5.57 -5.31
CA CYS A 64 3.38 -5.35 -3.87
C CYS A 64 4.84 -5.22 -3.44
N VAL A 65 5.67 -6.16 -3.88
CA VAL A 65 7.10 -6.24 -3.55
C VAL A 65 7.84 -5.01 -4.04
N THR A 66 7.63 -4.65 -5.30
CA THR A 66 8.29 -3.48 -5.91
C THR A 66 7.87 -2.19 -5.21
N ASN A 67 6.60 -2.06 -4.82
CA ASN A 67 6.11 -0.90 -4.09
C ASN A 67 6.71 -0.81 -2.68
N MET A 68 6.83 -1.93 -1.95
CA MET A 68 7.49 -1.95 -0.63
C MET A 68 8.96 -1.56 -0.73
N VAL A 69 9.69 -2.09 -1.73
CA VAL A 69 11.09 -1.70 -1.97
C VAL A 69 11.22 -0.20 -2.23
N ARG A 70 10.39 0.38 -3.10
CA ARG A 70 10.43 1.83 -3.38
C ARG A 70 10.10 2.65 -2.14
N ARG A 71 9.15 2.20 -1.32
CA ARG A 71 8.78 2.86 -0.06
C ARG A 71 9.95 2.88 0.90
N ILE A 72 10.63 1.75 1.10
CA ILE A 72 11.81 1.65 1.97
C ILE A 72 12.94 2.53 1.44
N LEU A 73 13.21 2.51 0.13
CA LEU A 73 14.19 3.41 -0.48
C LEU A 73 13.85 4.88 -0.25
N LYS A 74 12.57 5.24 -0.30
CA LYS A 74 12.11 6.61 -0.02
C LYS A 74 12.33 6.99 1.44
N ILE A 75 11.94 6.11 2.38
CA ILE A 75 12.16 6.31 3.82
C ILE A 75 13.64 6.55 4.08
N ILE A 76 14.52 5.69 3.54
CA ILE A 76 15.98 5.85 3.70
C ILE A 76 16.47 7.19 3.14
N ARG A 77 15.95 7.64 2.00
CA ARG A 77 16.31 8.95 1.43
C ARG A 77 15.80 10.12 2.28
N GLU A 78 14.56 10.06 2.74
CA GLU A 78 13.94 11.10 3.58
C GLU A 78 14.65 11.22 4.94
N GLU A 79 14.97 10.09 5.57
CA GLU A 79 15.72 10.06 6.82
C GLU A 79 17.15 10.58 6.64
N TYR A 80 17.83 10.19 5.56
CA TYR A 80 19.15 10.72 5.23
C TYR A 80 19.12 12.24 5.04
N SER A 81 18.17 12.75 4.25
CA SER A 81 18.00 14.19 4.04
C SER A 81 17.70 14.94 5.35
N THR A 82 16.90 14.35 6.24
CA THR A 82 16.59 14.93 7.56
C THR A 82 17.82 14.99 8.46
N CYS A 83 18.67 13.95 8.44
CA CYS A 83 19.94 13.92 9.16
C CYS A 83 20.96 14.94 8.62
N VAL A 84 20.98 15.19 7.31
CA VAL A 84 21.83 16.22 6.69
C VAL A 84 21.32 17.62 7.05
N GLN A 85 20.02 17.87 6.99
CA GLN A 85 19.43 19.17 7.35
C GLN A 85 19.63 19.54 8.81
N LYS A 86 19.61 18.56 9.73
CA LYS A 86 19.92 18.80 11.16
C LYS A 86 21.37 19.27 11.37
N LYS A 87 22.33 18.77 10.59
CA LYS A 87 23.73 19.24 10.60
C LYS A 87 23.84 20.68 10.09
N SER A 88 23.17 21.02 8.98
CA SER A 88 23.20 22.38 8.45
C SER A 88 22.62 23.41 9.44
N GLN A 89 21.53 23.08 10.15
CA GLN A 89 20.94 24.00 11.14
C GLN A 89 21.80 24.26 12.39
N GLU A 90 22.71 23.36 12.75
CA GLU A 90 23.68 23.58 13.84
C GLU A 90 24.83 24.49 13.40
N ASP A 91 25.23 24.43 12.12
CA ASP A 91 26.26 25.29 11.52
C ASP A 91 25.73 26.67 11.07
N ASP A 92 24.45 26.77 10.72
CA ASP A 92 23.81 27.96 10.11
C ASP A 92 23.46 29.09 11.09
N ASN A 93 23.74 28.92 12.40
CA ASN A 93 23.60 30.01 13.38
C ASN A 93 24.62 31.14 13.16
N TYR A 94 25.48 31.04 12.13
CA TYR A 94 26.45 32.09 11.80
C TYR A 94 26.13 32.97 10.58
N GLN A 95 25.39 32.55 9.52
CA GLN A 95 25.17 33.43 8.34
C GLN A 95 23.90 33.19 7.48
N GLU A 96 22.75 32.83 8.05
CA GLU A 96 21.51 32.69 7.26
C GLU A 96 20.66 33.96 7.20
N SER A 97 20.63 34.65 6.06
CA SER A 97 19.43 35.43 5.65
C SER A 97 19.36 35.79 4.17
N LEU A 98 20.46 35.73 3.39
CA LEU A 98 20.42 36.18 1.98
C LEU A 98 20.73 35.10 0.93
N HIS A 99 21.40 34.01 1.29
CA HIS A 99 21.79 32.99 0.30
C HIS A 99 20.70 31.93 0.00
N LYS A 100 19.69 31.81 0.87
CA LYS A 100 18.59 30.82 0.75
C LYS A 100 17.55 31.15 -0.32
N LEU A 101 17.55 32.37 -0.87
CA LEU A 101 16.60 32.81 -1.91
C LEU A 101 17.11 32.60 -3.35
N VAL A 102 18.41 32.31 -3.52
CA VAL A 102 19.05 32.18 -4.84
C VAL A 102 19.23 30.70 -5.24
N VAL A 103 19.32 29.79 -4.26
CA VAL A 103 19.56 28.35 -4.50
C VAL A 103 18.26 27.57 -4.78
N SER A 104 17.08 28.16 -4.62
CA SER A 104 15.78 27.51 -4.91
C SER A 104 15.46 27.34 -6.41
N SER A 105 16.45 27.57 -7.29
CA SER A 105 16.26 27.50 -8.76
C SER A 105 16.82 26.23 -9.41
N ASP A 106 17.59 25.40 -8.70
CA ASP A 106 18.18 24.18 -9.28
C ASP A 106 17.78 22.95 -8.45
N ASP A 107 17.24 21.94 -9.14
CA ASP A 107 16.98 20.59 -8.63
C ASP A 107 18.29 19.98 -8.10
N GLU A 108 18.65 20.22 -6.84
CA GLU A 108 19.79 19.56 -6.22
C GLU A 108 19.48 18.07 -6.03
N ALA A 109 20.04 17.27 -6.94
CA ALA A 109 20.28 15.86 -6.72
C ALA A 109 21.18 15.72 -5.48
N THR A 110 20.55 15.59 -4.31
CA THR A 110 21.23 15.29 -3.03
C THR A 110 22.32 14.25 -3.23
N ASP A 111 23.58 14.67 -3.04
CA ASP A 111 24.72 13.84 -3.39
C ASP A 111 24.96 12.81 -2.27
N PHE A 112 24.37 11.62 -2.41
CA PHE A 112 24.53 10.49 -1.47
C PHE A 112 25.97 9.94 -1.41
N ALA A 113 26.93 10.58 -2.10
CA ALA A 113 28.32 10.20 -2.25
C ALA A 113 29.16 10.44 -1.01
N ASN A 114 28.92 11.57 -0.37
CA ASN A 114 29.90 12.15 0.51
C ASN A 114 29.90 11.37 1.82
N PRO A 115 30.99 10.69 2.18
CA PRO A 115 31.29 10.56 3.60
C PRO A 115 31.45 11.99 4.09
N THR A 116 30.71 12.39 5.13
CA THR A 116 30.82 13.74 5.70
C THR A 116 32.30 14.05 5.92
N SER A 117 32.76 15.15 5.34
CA SER A 117 34.18 15.49 5.21
C SER A 117 34.92 15.46 6.54
N ASP A 118 35.95 14.63 6.58
CA ASP A 118 37.13 14.61 7.44
C ASP A 118 37.17 15.61 8.61
N THR A 119 36.78 15.17 9.81
CA THR A 119 37.55 15.45 11.03
C THR A 119 37.38 14.28 12.00
N LYS A 120 38.50 13.63 12.34
CA LYS A 120 38.55 12.47 13.24
C LYS A 120 38.09 12.85 14.65
N SER A 121 36.95 12.34 15.10
CA SER A 121 36.65 12.17 16.55
C SER A 121 35.32 11.46 16.76
N GLN A 122 35.35 10.21 17.25
CA GLN A 122 34.39 9.50 18.14
C GLN A 122 32.84 9.62 17.95
N GLU A 123 32.33 10.36 16.96
CA GLU A 123 30.91 10.70 16.78
C GLU A 123 30.27 10.00 15.57
N ASP A 124 31.09 9.45 14.65
CA ASP A 124 30.63 8.73 13.46
C ASP A 124 29.97 7.37 13.78
N ASP A 125 30.41 6.70 14.85
CA ASP A 125 29.79 5.46 15.34
C ASP A 125 28.34 5.73 15.79
N ASN A 126 28.06 6.93 16.32
CA ASN A 126 26.73 7.34 16.78
C ASN A 126 25.76 7.63 15.61
N TYR A 127 26.30 7.93 14.41
CA TYR A 127 25.52 8.20 13.19
C TYR A 127 25.03 6.92 12.51
N GLN A 128 25.92 5.94 12.37
CA GLN A 128 25.57 4.61 11.88
C GLN A 128 24.63 3.91 12.85
N GLU A 129 24.92 4.00 14.15
CA GLU A 129 24.06 3.42 15.18
C GLU A 129 22.72 4.15 15.26
N SER A 130 22.64 5.48 15.11
CA SER A 130 21.35 6.20 15.05
C SER A 130 20.54 5.90 13.79
N LEU A 131 21.16 5.81 12.61
CA LEU A 131 20.45 5.45 11.38
C LEU A 131 20.02 3.98 11.36
N HIS A 132 20.90 3.08 11.83
CA HIS A 132 20.58 1.68 12.01
C HIS A 132 19.44 1.53 13.04
N LYS A 133 19.51 2.22 14.17
CA LYS A 133 18.49 2.21 15.21
C LYS A 133 17.19 2.88 14.78
N LEU A 134 17.18 3.88 13.91
CA LEU A 134 15.97 4.55 13.41
C LEU A 134 15.25 3.74 12.31
N VAL A 135 16.02 3.14 11.39
CA VAL A 135 15.49 2.21 10.39
C VAL A 135 14.98 0.93 11.07
N VAL A 136 15.66 0.47 12.12
CA VAL A 136 15.26 -0.71 12.90
C VAL A 136 14.14 -0.40 13.90
N SER A 137 14.11 0.78 14.55
CA SER A 137 13.06 1.23 15.48
C SER A 137 11.78 1.69 14.79
N SER A 138 11.70 1.58 13.46
CA SER A 138 10.44 1.58 12.73
C SER A 138 9.66 0.28 13.04
N ASP A 139 9.54 -0.04 14.33
CA ASP A 139 9.30 -1.39 14.87
C ASP A 139 7.84 -1.81 14.82
N ASP A 140 7.07 -1.26 13.90
CA ASP A 140 5.65 -1.46 13.88
C ASP A 140 5.10 -1.41 12.46
N GLU A 141 5.79 -2.00 11.49
CA GLU A 141 5.27 -2.18 10.13
C GLU A 141 3.94 -2.96 10.13
N VAL A 142 3.80 -3.95 11.01
CA VAL A 142 2.52 -4.65 11.26
C VAL A 142 1.49 -3.71 11.92
N LEU A 143 1.92 -2.80 12.78
CA LEU A 143 1.04 -1.83 13.44
C LEU A 143 0.57 -0.74 12.47
N ILE A 144 1.46 -0.20 11.63
CA ILE A 144 1.13 0.61 10.44
C ILE A 144 0.11 -0.15 9.58
N PHE A 145 0.23 -1.47 9.53
CA PHE A 145 -0.70 -2.30 8.78
C PHE A 145 -2.09 -2.39 9.40
N LEU A 146 -2.20 -2.55 10.72
CA LEU A 146 -3.45 -2.55 11.47
C LEU A 146 -4.11 -1.16 11.55
N LEU A 147 -3.33 -0.12 11.86
CA LEU A 147 -3.78 1.28 11.90
C LEU A 147 -4.41 1.72 10.56
N TYR A 148 -3.90 1.18 9.44
CA TYR A 148 -4.46 1.46 8.13
C TYR A 148 -5.86 0.87 7.93
N TYR A 149 -6.07 -0.38 8.34
CA TYR A 149 -7.39 -1.00 8.28
C TYR A 149 -8.40 -0.21 9.12
N ASP A 150 -7.97 0.23 10.31
CA ASP A 150 -8.81 1.02 11.21
C ASP A 150 -9.18 2.37 10.59
N ASN A 151 -8.21 3.14 10.10
CA ASN A 151 -8.45 4.44 9.47
C ASN A 151 -9.47 4.39 8.32
N VAL A 152 -9.34 3.37 7.45
CA VAL A 152 -10.21 3.22 6.28
C VAL A 152 -11.60 2.78 6.70
N SER A 153 -11.67 1.88 7.68
CA SER A 153 -12.93 1.40 8.20
C SER A 153 -13.72 2.47 8.95
N SER A 154 -13.05 3.46 9.56
CA SER A 154 -13.69 4.63 10.17
C SER A 154 -14.43 5.51 9.16
N GLN A 155 -13.96 5.56 7.91
CA GLN A 155 -14.60 6.33 6.83
C GLN A 155 -15.86 5.66 6.27
N ALA A 156 -16.15 4.42 6.66
CA ALA A 156 -17.28 3.67 6.12
C ALA A 156 -18.64 4.35 6.37
N CYS A 157 -18.77 5.06 7.49
CA CYS A 157 -19.96 5.82 7.85
C CYS A 157 -20.24 7.01 6.93
N GLU A 158 -19.25 7.55 6.21
CA GLU A 158 -19.47 8.66 5.28
C GLU A 158 -20.06 8.17 3.96
N HIS A 159 -19.75 6.93 3.58
CA HIS A 159 -20.07 6.39 2.26
C HIS A 159 -21.30 5.48 2.21
N ILE A 160 -21.60 4.77 3.31
CA ILE A 160 -22.70 3.80 3.35
C ILE A 160 -23.90 4.41 4.09
N HIS A 161 -25.04 4.56 3.43
CA HIS A 161 -26.26 5.05 4.08
C HIS A 161 -27.24 3.91 4.45
N SER A 162 -28.22 4.24 5.29
CA SER A 162 -29.25 3.27 5.71
C SER A 162 -30.14 2.86 4.53
N ASN A 163 -30.56 1.60 4.52
CA ASN A 163 -31.40 0.99 3.48
C ASN A 163 -30.78 0.98 2.07
N GLU A 164 -29.45 1.11 1.96
CA GLU A 164 -28.76 0.92 0.68
C GLU A 164 -28.53 -0.56 0.39
N ILE A 165 -28.51 -0.89 -0.90
CA ILE A 165 -28.12 -2.20 -1.41
C ILE A 165 -26.71 -2.10 -1.98
N ILE A 166 -25.77 -2.79 -1.33
CA ILE A 166 -24.35 -2.80 -1.69
C ILE A 166 -24.00 -4.14 -2.35
N LEU A 167 -23.38 -4.10 -3.52
CA LEU A 167 -22.82 -5.30 -4.17
C LEU A 167 -21.32 -5.43 -3.86
N THR A 168 -20.89 -6.64 -3.54
CA THR A 168 -19.48 -7.00 -3.35
C THR A 168 -19.13 -8.27 -4.09
N LEU A 169 -17.84 -8.45 -4.39
CA LEU A 169 -17.31 -9.59 -5.13
C LEU A 169 -16.17 -10.27 -4.36
N GLY A 170 -16.30 -11.58 -4.16
CA GLY A 170 -15.28 -12.41 -3.53
C GLY A 170 -15.06 -12.09 -2.05
N TYR A 171 -13.85 -12.33 -1.56
CA TYR A 171 -13.47 -12.04 -0.18
C TYR A 171 -12.34 -11.02 -0.14
N SER A 172 -12.51 -9.98 0.68
CA SER A 172 -11.47 -9.02 0.99
C SER A 172 -11.60 -8.54 2.43
N LYS A 173 -10.52 -8.71 3.20
CA LYS A 173 -10.49 -8.38 4.63
C LYS A 173 -10.79 -6.91 4.92
N ILE A 174 -10.34 -5.99 4.04
CA ILE A 174 -10.66 -4.57 4.19
C ILE A 174 -12.16 -4.32 3.96
N VAL A 175 -12.74 -4.90 2.91
CA VAL A 175 -14.17 -4.71 2.58
C VAL A 175 -15.02 -5.27 3.71
N GLU A 176 -14.64 -6.43 4.25
CA GLU A 176 -15.28 -7.02 5.42
C GLU A 176 -15.28 -6.06 6.62
N LEU A 177 -14.11 -5.52 6.99
CA LEU A 177 -13.99 -4.60 8.12
C LEU A 177 -14.75 -3.29 7.89
N PHE A 178 -14.68 -2.76 6.67
CA PHE A 178 -15.39 -1.56 6.23
C PHE A 178 -16.91 -1.72 6.38
N LEU A 179 -17.46 -2.82 5.87
CA LEU A 179 -18.89 -3.13 6.01
C LEU A 179 -19.28 -3.37 7.47
N LYS A 180 -18.45 -4.06 8.24
CA LYS A 180 -18.72 -4.30 9.67
C LYS A 180 -18.74 -3.01 10.48
N ASN A 181 -17.85 -2.07 10.20
CA ASN A 181 -17.83 -0.78 10.90
C ASN A 181 -19.03 0.10 10.50
N ALA A 182 -19.42 0.12 9.23
CA ALA A 182 -20.67 0.77 8.84
C ALA A 182 -21.91 0.15 9.51
N ALA A 183 -21.92 -1.17 9.70
CA ALA A 183 -23.05 -1.90 10.27
C ALA A 183 -23.29 -1.61 11.76
N GLN A 184 -22.29 -1.10 12.48
CA GLN A 184 -22.44 -0.66 13.87
C GLN A 184 -23.38 0.55 13.98
N HIS A 185 -23.39 1.41 12.95
CA HIS A 185 -24.15 2.66 12.96
C HIS A 185 -25.40 2.62 12.09
N ARG A 186 -25.41 1.81 11.02
CA ARG A 186 -26.46 1.84 9.99
C ARG A 186 -26.88 0.44 9.57
N LYS A 187 -28.16 0.30 9.21
CA LYS A 187 -28.71 -0.95 8.66
C LYS A 187 -28.78 -0.84 7.15
N PHE A 188 -28.17 -1.78 6.45
CA PHE A 188 -28.14 -1.86 4.99
C PHE A 188 -28.14 -3.32 4.55
N GLN A 189 -28.33 -3.54 3.25
CA GLN A 189 -28.30 -4.86 2.63
C GLN A 189 -27.03 -5.03 1.80
N CYS A 190 -26.40 -6.19 1.90
CA CYS A 190 -25.22 -6.56 1.14
C CYS A 190 -25.53 -7.77 0.24
N ILE A 191 -25.26 -7.63 -1.04
CA ILE A 191 -25.26 -8.71 -2.03
C ILE A 191 -23.80 -9.13 -2.22
N VAL A 192 -23.51 -10.39 -1.98
CA VAL A 192 -22.16 -10.96 -2.09
C VAL A 192 -22.16 -11.94 -3.25
N MET A 193 -21.29 -11.73 -4.23
CA MET A 193 -21.03 -12.71 -5.28
C MET A 193 -20.05 -13.77 -4.79
N GLU A 194 -20.33 -15.03 -5.10
CA GLU A 194 -19.51 -16.17 -4.66
C GLU A 194 -18.07 -16.15 -5.20
N ASN A 195 -17.84 -15.57 -6.39
CA ASN A 195 -16.55 -15.53 -7.10
C ASN A 195 -16.00 -16.93 -7.40
N SER A 196 -16.69 -17.65 -8.27
CA SER A 196 -16.25 -18.96 -8.78
C SER A 196 -15.02 -18.78 -9.69
N PRO A 197 -13.96 -19.60 -9.60
CA PRO A 197 -13.88 -20.92 -8.94
C PRO A 197 -13.40 -20.91 -7.48
N GLU A 198 -12.93 -19.78 -6.95
CA GLU A 198 -12.34 -19.73 -5.60
C GLU A 198 -13.40 -19.82 -4.49
N ASN A 199 -14.64 -19.43 -4.77
CA ASN A 199 -15.79 -19.47 -3.86
C ASN A 199 -15.53 -18.77 -2.51
N LYS A 200 -14.59 -17.82 -2.46
CA LYS A 200 -14.25 -17.09 -1.24
C LYS A 200 -15.39 -16.17 -0.78
N GLY A 201 -16.32 -15.79 -1.67
CA GLY A 201 -17.48 -14.98 -1.29
C GLY A 201 -18.38 -15.63 -0.23
N HIS A 202 -18.37 -16.97 -0.12
CA HIS A 202 -19.09 -17.68 0.93
C HIS A 202 -18.56 -17.32 2.33
N GLU A 203 -17.23 -17.22 2.49
CA GLU A 203 -16.61 -16.86 3.76
C GLU A 203 -16.99 -15.43 4.16
N LEU A 204 -16.98 -14.50 3.20
CA LEU A 204 -17.42 -13.12 3.43
C LEU A 204 -18.88 -13.07 3.88
N ALA A 205 -19.77 -13.77 3.18
CA ALA A 205 -21.20 -13.80 3.48
C ALA A 205 -21.46 -14.34 4.91
N VAL A 206 -20.80 -15.44 5.30
CA VAL A 206 -20.90 -15.99 6.66
C VAL A 206 -20.41 -14.98 7.70
N SER A 207 -19.29 -14.31 7.43
CA SER A 207 -18.73 -13.34 8.36
C SER A 207 -19.62 -12.09 8.54
N LEU A 208 -20.20 -11.59 7.46
CA LEU A 208 -21.13 -10.46 7.49
C LEU A 208 -22.48 -10.84 8.16
N ALA A 209 -22.98 -12.05 7.91
CA ALA A 209 -24.18 -12.57 8.56
C ALA A 209 -24.04 -12.65 10.08
N LYS A 210 -22.86 -13.09 10.58
CA LYS A 210 -22.53 -13.09 12.02
C LYS A 210 -22.58 -11.68 12.63
N SER A 211 -22.22 -10.66 11.85
CA SER A 211 -22.30 -9.25 12.24
C SER A 211 -23.70 -8.63 12.08
N LYS A 212 -24.75 -9.44 11.85
CA LYS A 212 -26.16 -9.01 11.71
C LYS A 212 -26.43 -8.09 10.51
N ILE A 213 -25.62 -8.19 9.46
CA ILE A 213 -25.86 -7.51 8.18
C ILE A 213 -26.78 -8.39 7.33
N GLN A 214 -27.78 -7.79 6.68
CA GLN A 214 -28.65 -8.51 5.75
C GLN A 214 -27.83 -8.88 4.51
N THR A 215 -27.44 -10.15 4.41
CA THR A 215 -26.54 -10.64 3.37
C THR A 215 -27.26 -11.61 2.45
N VAL A 216 -27.06 -11.44 1.15
CA VAL A 216 -27.59 -12.34 0.12
C VAL A 216 -26.42 -12.82 -0.71
N LEU A 217 -26.17 -14.12 -0.71
CA LEU A 217 -25.17 -14.74 -1.56
C LEU A 217 -25.79 -15.03 -2.93
N ILE A 218 -25.08 -14.68 -4.00
CA ILE A 218 -25.53 -14.90 -5.38
C ILE A 218 -24.44 -15.56 -6.22
N PRO A 219 -24.82 -16.36 -7.22
CA PRO A 219 -23.87 -16.85 -8.22
C PRO A 219 -23.47 -15.72 -9.17
N ASP A 220 -22.27 -15.85 -9.75
CA ASP A 220 -21.72 -14.80 -10.61
C ASP A 220 -22.57 -14.54 -11.86
N SER A 221 -23.33 -15.55 -12.31
CA SER A 221 -24.28 -15.46 -13.43
C SER A 221 -25.50 -14.59 -13.15
N ALA A 222 -25.94 -14.48 -11.88
CA ALA A 222 -27.10 -13.69 -11.50
C ALA A 222 -26.77 -12.18 -11.34
N MET A 223 -25.49 -11.82 -11.38
CA MET A 223 -24.99 -10.46 -11.17
C MET A 223 -25.69 -9.44 -12.07
N PHE A 224 -25.75 -9.71 -13.38
CA PHE A 224 -26.25 -8.74 -14.37
C PHE A 224 -27.72 -8.36 -14.14
N GLY A 225 -28.55 -9.30 -13.67
CA GLY A 225 -29.96 -9.03 -13.39
C GLY A 225 -30.19 -8.29 -12.08
N LEU A 226 -29.31 -8.48 -11.10
CA LEU A 226 -29.44 -7.88 -9.77
C LEU A 226 -28.80 -6.49 -9.68
N ILE A 227 -27.83 -6.21 -10.55
CA ILE A 227 -27.09 -4.95 -10.52
C ILE A 227 -28.02 -3.74 -10.70
N SER A 228 -29.14 -3.87 -11.42
CA SER A 228 -30.11 -2.78 -11.62
C SER A 228 -30.78 -2.28 -10.32
N ARG A 229 -30.70 -3.05 -9.23
CA ARG A 229 -31.24 -2.69 -7.90
C ARG A 229 -30.17 -2.23 -6.92
N VAL A 230 -28.90 -2.36 -7.29
CA VAL A 230 -27.76 -2.04 -6.43
C VAL A 230 -27.53 -0.52 -6.46
N ASN A 231 -27.32 0.07 -5.30
CA ASN A 231 -26.99 1.49 -5.19
C ASN A 231 -25.49 1.75 -5.29
N LYS A 232 -24.67 0.86 -4.71
CA LYS A 232 -23.21 0.99 -4.66
C LYS A 232 -22.50 -0.35 -4.81
N ILE A 233 -21.29 -0.32 -5.36
CA ILE A 233 -20.48 -1.52 -5.61
C ILE A 233 -19.14 -1.37 -4.89
N ILE A 234 -18.86 -2.22 -3.91
CA ILE A 234 -17.62 -2.16 -3.11
C ILE A 234 -16.76 -3.38 -3.47
N ILE A 235 -15.56 -3.16 -4.01
CA ILE A 235 -14.68 -4.24 -4.48
C ILE A 235 -13.26 -3.99 -3.99
N GLY A 236 -12.69 -4.95 -3.26
CA GLY A 236 -11.26 -4.92 -2.93
C GLY A 236 -10.40 -5.11 -4.17
N THR A 237 -9.19 -4.56 -4.21
CA THR A 237 -8.25 -4.81 -5.31
C THR A 237 -6.96 -5.44 -4.81
N HIS A 238 -6.29 -6.16 -5.71
CA HIS A 238 -4.93 -6.62 -5.45
C HIS A 238 -3.92 -5.51 -5.72
N THR A 239 -4.11 -4.72 -6.78
CA THR A 239 -3.15 -3.68 -7.19
C THR A 239 -3.84 -2.54 -7.95
N VAL A 240 -3.33 -1.32 -7.76
CA VAL A 240 -3.64 -0.14 -8.58
C VAL A 240 -2.42 0.21 -9.43
N MET A 241 -2.62 0.35 -10.74
CA MET A 241 -1.58 0.66 -11.72
C MET A 241 -1.38 2.19 -11.84
N ALA A 242 -0.21 2.60 -12.37
CA ALA A 242 0.16 4.01 -12.54
C ALA A 242 -0.87 4.85 -13.31
N ASN A 243 -1.57 4.23 -14.26
CA ASN A 243 -2.62 4.85 -15.08
C ASN A 243 -4.00 4.88 -14.40
N GLY A 244 -4.10 4.48 -13.13
CA GLY A 244 -5.38 4.31 -12.42
C GLY A 244 -6.11 3.00 -12.75
N GLY A 245 -5.53 2.14 -13.58
CA GLY A 245 -6.04 0.80 -13.85
C GLY A 245 -6.00 -0.09 -12.60
N LEU A 246 -6.85 -1.11 -12.58
CA LEU A 246 -7.05 -1.95 -11.40
C LEU A 246 -6.85 -3.42 -11.74
N ARG A 247 -6.15 -4.14 -10.87
CA ARG A 247 -6.08 -5.60 -10.92
C ARG A 247 -6.73 -6.18 -9.68
N SER A 248 -7.88 -6.80 -9.85
CA SER A 248 -8.63 -7.45 -8.78
C SER A 248 -8.98 -8.90 -9.14
N VAL A 249 -9.79 -9.54 -8.31
CA VAL A 249 -10.37 -10.87 -8.53
C VAL A 249 -11.08 -10.96 -9.89
N CYS A 250 -11.10 -12.18 -10.43
CA CYS A 250 -11.82 -12.50 -11.66
C CYS A 250 -13.29 -12.05 -11.57
N GLY A 251 -13.86 -11.62 -12.70
CA GLY A 251 -15.23 -11.11 -12.75
C GLY A 251 -15.38 -9.62 -12.40
N THR A 252 -14.39 -8.98 -11.78
CA THR A 252 -14.44 -7.53 -11.48
C THR A 252 -14.71 -6.67 -12.72
N HIS A 253 -14.09 -7.01 -13.85
CA HIS A 253 -14.31 -6.30 -15.11
C HIS A 253 -15.75 -6.43 -15.63
N ALA A 254 -16.36 -7.61 -15.48
CA ALA A 254 -17.75 -7.83 -15.88
C ALA A 254 -18.71 -7.03 -14.99
N VAL A 255 -18.45 -6.97 -13.68
CA VAL A 255 -19.21 -6.13 -12.75
C VAL A 255 -19.07 -4.65 -13.12
N ALA A 256 -17.86 -4.20 -13.45
CA ALA A 256 -17.61 -2.82 -13.87
C ALA A 256 -18.34 -2.46 -15.17
N LEU A 257 -18.34 -3.36 -16.15
CA LEU A 257 -19.07 -3.17 -17.42
C LEU A 257 -20.58 -3.12 -17.19
N ALA A 258 -21.10 -4.01 -16.34
CA ALA A 258 -22.52 -4.01 -15.97
C ALA A 258 -22.89 -2.72 -15.21
N ALA A 259 -22.04 -2.26 -14.30
CA ALA A 259 -22.25 -1.02 -13.56
C ALA A 259 -22.30 0.20 -14.49
N GLN A 260 -21.41 0.23 -15.49
CA GLN A 260 -21.40 1.26 -16.53
C GLN A 260 -22.69 1.23 -17.35
N HIS A 261 -23.17 0.05 -17.73
CA HIS A 261 -24.40 -0.12 -18.49
C HIS A 261 -25.63 0.40 -17.72
N TYR A 262 -25.75 0.08 -16.43
CA TYR A 262 -26.86 0.52 -15.59
C TYR A 262 -26.68 1.91 -14.98
N SER A 263 -25.59 2.62 -15.30
CA SER A 263 -25.28 3.97 -14.81
C SER A 263 -25.39 4.12 -13.29
N ILE A 264 -25.09 3.05 -12.55
CA ILE A 264 -25.03 3.08 -11.10
C ILE A 264 -23.89 4.05 -10.76
N PRO A 265 -24.09 5.03 -9.86
CA PRO A 265 -23.01 5.90 -9.41
C PRO A 265 -21.87 5.01 -8.94
N GLY A 266 -20.83 4.96 -9.78
CA GLY A 266 -19.73 4.03 -9.69
C GLY A 266 -18.79 4.42 -8.55
N ASP A 267 -19.30 4.37 -7.33
CA ASP A 267 -18.51 4.41 -6.12
C ASP A 267 -17.86 3.03 -5.97
N VAL A 268 -17.01 2.64 -6.94
CA VAL A 268 -16.19 1.45 -6.82
C VAL A 268 -15.07 1.81 -5.86
N PHE A 269 -15.29 1.48 -4.60
CA PHE A 269 -14.32 1.67 -3.52
C PHE A 269 -13.24 0.62 -3.68
N VAL A 270 -12.23 0.97 -4.45
CA VAL A 270 -11.10 0.11 -4.71
C VAL A 270 -10.09 0.32 -3.60
N HIS A 271 -10.08 -0.61 -2.66
CA HIS A 271 -9.11 -0.55 -1.58
C HIS A 271 -7.98 -1.55 -1.79
N GLY A 272 -6.79 -1.01 -2.09
CA GLY A 272 -5.55 -1.74 -2.24
C GLY A 272 -4.42 -0.93 -1.63
N ARG A 273 -3.62 -1.56 -0.77
CA ARG A 273 -2.53 -0.96 0.01
C ARG A 273 -1.31 -0.55 -0.83
N LEU A 274 -1.46 -0.39 -2.13
CA LEU A 274 -0.34 -0.34 -3.08
C LEU A 274 -0.51 0.85 -4.00
N TRP A 275 -0.30 2.02 -3.42
CA TRP A 275 -0.20 3.25 -4.18
C TRP A 275 1.01 3.20 -5.13
N LEU A 276 0.66 3.41 -6.40
CA LEU A 276 1.34 4.14 -7.48
C LEU A 276 2.85 4.41 -7.38
N ASN A 277 3.50 4.30 -8.54
CA ASN A 277 4.88 4.76 -8.80
C ASN A 277 5.13 6.26 -8.51
N ASN A 278 4.10 7.05 -8.18
CA ASN A 278 4.19 8.48 -7.90
C ASN A 278 3.72 8.81 -6.49
N ILE A 279 4.56 9.56 -5.79
CA ILE A 279 4.62 9.76 -4.34
C ILE A 279 3.69 10.87 -3.82
N GLU A 280 3.10 11.70 -4.69
CA GLU A 280 2.34 12.88 -4.25
C GLU A 280 1.00 12.60 -3.56
N TYR A 281 0.50 11.35 -3.58
CA TYR A 281 -0.77 10.99 -2.94
C TYR A 281 -0.61 10.36 -1.54
N ALA A 282 0.61 10.36 -0.98
CA ALA A 282 0.93 9.66 0.26
C ALA A 282 0.36 10.28 1.56
N SER A 283 -0.24 11.48 1.53
CA SER A 283 -0.72 12.14 2.75
C SER A 283 -2.20 11.88 3.08
N ALA A 284 -2.96 11.20 2.22
CA ALA A 284 -4.38 11.05 2.44
C ALA A 284 -4.80 9.58 2.43
N ALA A 285 -5.37 9.14 3.55
CA ALA A 285 -6.23 7.97 3.65
C ALA A 285 -7.51 8.19 2.82
N ASN A 286 -7.37 8.54 1.55
CA ASN A 286 -8.52 8.81 0.70
C ASN A 286 -8.98 7.49 0.13
N VAL A 287 -10.18 7.12 0.58
CA VAL A 287 -11.13 6.41 -0.24
C VAL A 287 -11.11 6.99 -1.66
N LEU A 288 -10.47 6.27 -2.56
CA LEU A 288 -10.38 6.62 -3.96
C LEU A 288 -11.75 6.38 -4.58
N LYS A 289 -12.51 7.46 -4.78
CA LYS A 289 -13.70 7.49 -5.61
C LYS A 289 -13.27 7.39 -7.09
N LEU A 290 -12.88 6.21 -7.52
CA LEU A 290 -12.53 5.98 -8.91
C LEU A 290 -13.80 5.82 -9.73
N ARG A 291 -14.14 6.87 -10.48
CA ARG A 291 -15.12 6.76 -11.55
C ARG A 291 -14.51 5.88 -12.62
N ILE A 292 -14.93 4.62 -12.70
CA ILE A 292 -14.44 3.69 -13.71
C ILE A 292 -14.72 4.27 -15.09
N GLN A 293 -13.66 4.72 -15.78
CA GLN A 293 -13.70 5.05 -17.20
C GLN A 293 -13.21 3.82 -17.95
N ILE A 294 -14.13 3.04 -18.50
CA ILE A 294 -13.77 1.95 -19.43
C ILE A 294 -13.49 2.62 -20.78
N PRO A 295 -12.28 2.47 -21.35
CA PRO A 295 -12.00 2.97 -22.71
C PRO A 295 -12.97 2.31 -23.69
N LYS A 296 -13.53 3.14 -24.59
CA LYS A 296 -14.40 2.67 -25.68
C LYS A 296 -13.64 1.83 -26.69
#